data_AF-A0A3R6D214-F1
#
_entry.id   AF-A0A3R6D214-F1
#
_cell.length_a   1.000
_cell.length_b   1.000
_cell.length_c   1.000
_cell.angle_alpha   90.00
_cell.angle_beta   90.00
_cell.angle_gamma   90.00
#
_symmetry.space_group_name_H-M   'P 1'
#
loop_
_entity.id
_entity.type
_entity.pdbx_description
1 polymer ?
#
loop_
_entity_poly.entity_id
_entity_poly.type
_entity_poly.pdbx_seq_one_letter_code
_entity_poly.pdbx_strand_id
1 'polypeptide(L)'
;MTEAIYLEVTEKTEAAKKAGRRVSVSGMLKFLGVSRSGYLAWLHHVPSDTEKRREAVKAKIQDIYDDSKQNYGAPKITVELRKTG
;
A
#
# COMPACT_ATOMS: atom_id res chain seq x y z
N MET A 1 -3.10 0.04 -7.45
CA MET A 1 -2.72 -1.39 -7.38
C MET A 1 -2.53 -1.74 -5.92
N THR A 2 -3.01 -2.89 -5.45
CA THR A 2 -2.98 -3.24 -4.03
C THR A 2 -2.02 -4.40 -3.78
N GLU A 3 -1.48 -4.45 -2.57
CA GLU A 3 -0.66 -5.57 -2.09
C GLU A 3 -1.43 -6.90 -2.15
N ALA A 4 -2.75 -6.88 -1.93
CA ALA A 4 -3.61 -8.04 -2.05
C ALA A 4 -3.55 -8.71 -3.45
N ILE A 5 -3.52 -7.91 -4.53
CA ILE A 5 -3.39 -8.43 -5.90
C ILE A 5 -2.03 -9.11 -6.08
N TYR A 6 -0.96 -8.52 -5.53
CA TYR A 6 0.38 -9.10 -5.61
C TYR A 6 0.47 -10.43 -4.85
N LEU A 7 -0.06 -10.48 -3.63
CA LEU A 7 -0.09 -11.69 -2.81
C LEU A 7 -0.86 -12.80 -3.50
N GLU A 8 -2.06 -12.51 -4.00
CA GLU A 8 -2.88 -13.51 -4.71
C GLU A 8 -2.19 -14.07 -5.95
N VAL A 9 -1.59 -13.20 -6.77
CA VAL A 9 -0.84 -13.63 -7.97
C VAL A 9 0.35 -14.49 -7.57
N THR A 10 1.10 -14.08 -6.54
CA THR A 10 2.29 -14.79 -6.07
C THR A 10 1.93 -16.17 -5.52
N GLU A 11 0.92 -16.26 -4.64
CA GLU A 11 0.44 -17.51 -4.08
C GLU A 11 0.00 -18.50 -5.16
N LYS A 12 -0.75 -18.04 -6.16
CA LYS A 12 -1.19 -18.89 -7.28
C LYS A 12 -0.04 -19.33 -8.17
N THR A 13 0.96 -18.47 -8.39
CA THR A 13 2.16 -18.87 -9.14
C THR A 13 2.96 -19.95 -8.42
N GLU A 14 3.16 -19.80 -7.10
CA GLU A 14 3.91 -20.77 -6.30
C GLU A 14 3.14 -22.10 -6.15
N ALA A 15 1.82 -22.04 -5.95
CA ALA A 15 0.97 -23.24 -5.93
C ALA A 15 1.01 -24.01 -7.26
N ALA A 16 0.96 -23.30 -8.39
CA ALA A 16 1.06 -23.92 -9.71
C ALA A 16 2.44 -24.54 -9.95
N LYS A 17 3.52 -23.83 -9.57
CA LYS A 17 4.89 -24.32 -9.65
C LYS A 17 5.09 -25.59 -8.82
N LYS A 18 4.57 -25.63 -7.59
CA LYS A 18 4.58 -26.81 -6.71
C LYS A 18 3.83 -28.00 -7.34
N ALA A 19 2.78 -27.73 -8.09
CA ALA A 19 2.01 -28.73 -8.82
C ALA A 19 2.59 -29.09 -10.21
N GLY A 20 3.78 -28.59 -10.57
CA GLY A 20 4.42 -28.84 -11.87
C GLY A 20 3.72 -28.17 -13.07
N ARG A 21 2.82 -27.22 -12.82
CA ARG A 21 2.07 -26.49 -13.85
C ARG A 21 2.71 -25.14 -14.15
N ARG A 22 2.71 -24.74 -15.42
CA ARG A 22 3.10 -23.38 -15.84
C ARG A 22 1.86 -22.49 -15.88
N VAL A 23 1.91 -21.33 -15.22
CA VAL A 23 0.85 -20.33 -15.24
C VAL A 23 1.37 -19.00 -15.75
N SER A 24 0.52 -18.27 -16.49
CA SER A 24 0.85 -16.95 -17.04
C SER A 24 0.39 -15.85 -16.08
N VAL A 25 1.34 -15.09 -15.54
CA VAL A 25 1.06 -13.88 -14.74
C VAL A 25 0.20 -12.90 -15.54
N SER A 26 0.51 -12.70 -16.82
CA SER A 26 -0.27 -11.81 -17.69
C SER A 26 -1.72 -12.27 -17.86
N GLY A 27 -1.97 -13.58 -17.89
CA GLY A 27 -3.31 -14.14 -17.98
C GLY A 27 -4.11 -13.93 -16.69
N MET A 28 -3.47 -14.13 -15.53
CA MET A 28 -4.07 -13.89 -14.22
C MET A 28 -4.41 -12.41 -14.01
N LEU A 29 -3.49 -11.51 -14.35
CA LEU A 29 -3.74 -10.07 -14.27
C LEU A 29 -4.92 -9.64 -15.16
N LYS A 30 -5.04 -10.22 -16.36
CA LYS A 30 -6.18 -9.95 -17.26
C LYS A 30 -7.51 -10.34 -16.62
N PHE A 31 -7.56 -11.47 -15.91
CA PHE A 31 -8.76 -11.90 -15.19
C PHE A 31 -9.11 -10.97 -14.02
N LEU A 32 -8.08 -10.46 -13.33
CA LEU A 32 -8.22 -9.49 -12.24
C LEU A 32 -8.51 -8.05 -12.72
N GLY A 33 -8.64 -7.81 -14.03
CA GLY A 33 -8.85 -6.46 -14.58
C GLY A 33 -7.62 -5.54 -14.49
N VAL A 34 -6.45 -6.12 -14.29
CA VAL A 34 -5.19 -5.40 -14.09
C VAL A 34 -4.34 -5.44 -15.36
N SER A 35 -3.86 -4.28 -15.80
CA SER A 35 -2.92 -4.23 -16.92
C SER A 35 -1.53 -4.69 -16.47
N ARG A 36 -0.83 -5.41 -17.35
CA ARG A 36 0.56 -5.84 -17.10
C ARG A 36 1.49 -4.66 -16.85
N SER A 37 1.35 -3.57 -17.62
CA SER A 37 2.16 -2.36 -17.45
C SER A 37 1.89 -1.68 -16.11
N GLY A 38 0.63 -1.59 -15.67
CA GLY A 38 0.28 -1.05 -14.36
C GLY A 38 0.80 -1.89 -13.20
N TYR A 39 0.77 -3.22 -13.35
CA TYR A 39 1.34 -4.14 -12.36
C TYR A 39 2.84 -3.96 -12.21
N LEU A 40 3.58 -3.91 -13.33
CA LEU A 40 5.03 -3.70 -13.31
C LEU A 40 5.40 -2.30 -12.80
N ALA A 41 4.66 -1.26 -13.19
CA ALA A 41 4.89 0.09 -12.71
C ALA A 41 4.72 0.20 -11.19
N TRP A 42 3.72 -0.49 -10.63
CA TRP A 42 3.53 -0.56 -9.18
C TRP A 42 4.62 -1.39 -8.49
N LEU A 43 4.99 -2.54 -9.05
CA LEU A 43 6.02 -3.42 -8.48
C LEU A 43 7.38 -2.72 -8.36
N HIS A 44 7.71 -1.86 -9.31
CA HIS A 44 8.96 -1.08 -9.33
C HIS A 44 8.80 0.34 -8.78
N HIS A 45 7.66 0.67 -8.20
CA HIS A 45 7.43 2.00 -7.67
C HIS A 45 8.31 2.24 -6.44
N VAL A 46 9.16 3.26 -6.53
CA VAL A 46 9.93 3.78 -5.41
C VAL A 46 9.24 5.04 -4.90
N PRO A 47 8.86 5.12 -3.62
CA PRO A 47 8.19 6.30 -3.09
C PRO A 47 9.13 7.51 -3.11
N SER A 48 8.60 8.63 -3.56
CA SER A 48 9.27 9.94 -3.55
C SER A 48 9.42 10.48 -2.13
N ASP A 49 10.32 11.44 -1.94
CA ASP A 49 10.52 12.07 -0.63
C ASP A 49 9.26 12.80 -0.13
N THR A 50 8.43 13.32 -1.06
CA THR A 50 7.14 13.93 -0.72
C THR A 50 6.14 12.88 -0.23
N GLU A 51 6.10 11.71 -0.86
CA GLU A 51 5.23 10.60 -0.42
C GLU A 51 5.65 10.09 0.95
N LYS A 52 6.95 9.85 1.17
CA LYS A 52 7.49 9.48 2.48
C LYS A 52 7.14 10.51 3.55
N ARG A 53 7.27 11.81 3.25
CA ARG A 53 6.87 12.88 4.18
C ARG A 53 5.38 12.84 4.49
N ARG A 54 4.52 12.63 3.48
CA ARG A 54 3.08 12.52 3.69
C ARG A 54 2.71 11.30 4.54
N GLU A 55 3.36 10.17 4.32
CA GLU A 55 3.16 8.95 5.13
C GLU A 55 3.60 9.18 6.58
N ALA A 56 4.76 9.80 6.80
CA ALA A 56 5.22 10.13 8.15
C ALA A 56 4.27 11.10 8.87
N VAL A 57 3.75 12.12 8.18
CA VAL A 57 2.74 13.03 8.75
C VAL A 57 1.44 12.31 9.05
N LYS A 58 1.01 11.39 8.17
CA LYS A 58 -0.19 10.58 8.38
C LYS A 58 -0.07 9.67 9.60
N ALA A 59 1.10 9.05 9.80
CA ALA A 59 1.38 8.27 11.01
C ALA A 59 1.27 9.13 12.27
N LYS A 60 1.93 10.30 12.30
CA LYS A 60 1.84 11.25 13.43
C LYS A 60 0.41 11.70 13.72
N ILE A 61 -0.41 11.90 12.68
CA ILE A 61 -1.83 12.24 12.85
C ILE A 61 -2.57 11.12 13.59
N GLN A 62 -2.32 9.87 13.20
CA GLN A 62 -2.93 8.70 13.84
C GLN A 62 -2.49 8.58 15.30
N ASP A 63 -1.20 8.73 15.58
CA ASP A 63 -0.65 8.67 16.94
C ASP A 63 -1.31 9.72 17.85
N ILE A 64 -1.39 10.98 17.41
CA ILE A 64 -2.04 12.07 18.17
C ILE A 64 -3.53 11.77 18.40
N TYR A 65 -4.20 11.21 17.39
CA TYR A 65 -5.61 10.87 17.49
C TYR A 65 -5.83 9.78 18.55
N ASP A 66 -5.04 8.71 18.51
CA ASP A 66 -5.14 7.59 19.45
C ASP A 66 -4.74 8.00 20.87
N ASP A 67 -3.66 8.79 21.03
CA ASP A 67 -3.22 9.34 22.31
C ASP A 67 -4.30 10.24 22.96
N SER A 68 -5.06 10.96 22.13
CA SER A 68 -6.19 11.78 22.60
C SER A 68 -7.43 10.98 22.98
N LYS A 69 -7.37 9.64 22.93
CA LYS A 69 -8.52 8.73 23.01
C LYS A 69 -9.58 9.09 21.98
N GLN A 70 -9.13 9.45 20.77
CA GLN A 70 -9.99 9.78 19.63
C GLN A 70 -10.87 11.04 19.81
N ASN A 71 -10.62 11.83 20.86
CA ASN A 71 -11.39 13.04 21.16
C ASN A 71 -10.96 14.25 20.32
N TYR A 72 -9.73 14.22 19.78
CA TYR A 72 -9.20 15.35 19.02
C TYR A 72 -9.66 15.27 17.57
N GLY A 73 -10.33 16.33 17.11
CA GLY A 73 -10.60 16.55 15.70
C GLY A 73 -9.45 17.24 14.98
N ALA A 74 -9.59 17.40 13.65
CA ALA A 74 -8.56 18.00 12.79
C ALA A 74 -7.94 19.33 13.31
N PRO A 75 -8.70 20.28 13.89
CA PRO A 75 -8.10 21.51 14.42
C PRO A 75 -7.12 21.26 15.57
N LYS A 76 -7.47 20.38 16.52
CA LYS A 76 -6.61 20.07 17.68
C LYS A 76 -5.38 19.27 17.26
N ILE A 77 -5.56 18.29 16.36
CA ILE A 77 -4.45 17.52 15.79
C ILE A 77 -3.46 18.46 15.07
N THR A 78 -3.97 19.44 14.31
CA THR A 78 -3.12 20.43 13.62
C THR A 78 -2.28 21.26 14.59
N VAL A 79 -2.84 21.63 15.74
CA VAL A 79 -2.09 22.35 16.80
C VAL A 79 -0.97 21.48 17.36
N GLU A 80 -1.23 20.21 17.67
CA GLU A 80 -0.20 19.28 18.18
C GLU A 80 0.89 19.00 17.14
N LEU A 81 0.53 18.82 15.87
CA LEU A 81 1.50 18.65 14.78
C LEU A 81 2.45 19.85 14.66
N ARG A 82 1.97 21.07 14.86
CA ARG A 82 2.80 22.29 14.81
C ARG A 82 3.76 22.44 15.97
N LYS A 83 3.55 21.74 17.09
CA LYS A 83 4.50 21.75 18.22
C LYS A 83 5.70 20.83 18.00
N THR A 84 5.55 19.85 17.10
CA THR A 84 6.55 18.80 16.83
C THR A 84 7.31 19.03 15.52
N GLY A 85 7.17 20.20 14.91
CA GLY A 85 7.87 20.65 13.70
C GLY A 85 8.38 22.07 13.86
#